data_AF-A0A835NNW4-F1
#
_entry.id   AF-A0A835NNW4-F1
#
_cell.length_a   1.000
_cell.length_b   1.000
_cell.length_c   1.000
_cell.angle_alpha   90.00
_cell.angle_beta   90.00
_cell.angle_gamma   90.00
#
_symmetry.space_group_name_H-M   'P 1'
#
loop_
_entity.id
_entity.type
_entity.pdbx_description
1 polymer ?
#
loop_
_entity_poly.entity_id
_entity_poly.type
_entity_poly.pdbx_seq_one_letter_code
_entity_poly.pdbx_strand_id
1 'polypeptide(L)'
;MVENLQGDSGRGYYLEMLIGTPPQALNILVDTGSSNFAVAGVPDPDVTSYFNPELSSTYSSQGIEVTVKYSQGSWTGVLGTDVITMPKGLYGSYTINIATILESENFFLPGVKWHGILGLAYDALAKPSSSVETFFDSLVRQAKIPNIFSLQMCGAGLPVSGSGTNGGSLKNMNAVVFPQGRFCYISQTEQFLIQLINLFNLIKMLQYYFFLHDVLGGIEPSLYTGDIWYTPIKEEWYYQVEILKLEVGGQNLELDCREYNADKAIVDSGTTLLRLPEKVFNAVVQAIARTSLKQLRFVFLNFSMEIKEIQEFSSGFWTGSQLACWDRTEKPWSLFPKLSIYLRDENSSRSFRISILPQLYIQPILVIGDNLQCYRFGISSSTNALVIGATVMEGFYVIFDRAQRRVGFAVSPCAEADGSPVSEIEGPFTTADVASNCISSVSFHEPVLWIASYALMGLCGIILLVLIVLLLIPPRCQHRYTDNDVVNDESSLVRHRWK
;
A
#
# COMPACT_ATOMS: atom_id res chain seq x y z
N MET A 1 17.70 -12.56 13.33
CA MET A 1 16.63 -11.75 13.93
C MET A 1 15.34 -12.48 13.71
N VAL A 2 14.98 -13.34 14.67
CA VAL A 2 13.85 -14.27 14.54
C VAL A 2 12.76 -13.78 15.51
N GLU A 3 11.50 -13.63 15.09
CA GLU A 3 10.33 -13.29 15.91
C GLU A 3 10.26 -11.83 16.43
N ASN A 4 10.55 -10.86 15.56
CA ASN A 4 10.58 -9.44 15.91
C ASN A 4 9.43 -8.60 15.34
N LEU A 5 8.60 -9.17 14.45
CA LEU A 5 7.44 -8.50 13.89
C LEU A 5 6.13 -8.99 14.53
N GLN A 6 5.11 -8.15 14.49
CA GLN A 6 3.72 -8.43 14.88
C GLN A 6 2.79 -7.78 13.86
N GLY A 7 1.53 -8.21 13.77
CA GLY A 7 0.53 -7.59 12.91
C GLY A 7 -0.11 -8.54 11.90
N ASP A 8 -0.77 -7.97 10.90
CA ASP A 8 -1.49 -8.67 9.84
C ASP A 8 -1.49 -7.82 8.56
N SER A 9 -1.82 -8.41 7.39
CA SER A 9 -1.87 -7.66 6.12
C SER A 9 -2.85 -6.49 6.13
N GLY A 10 -3.93 -6.54 6.92
CA GLY A 10 -4.93 -5.47 6.97
C GLY A 10 -4.43 -4.17 7.59
N ARG A 11 -3.77 -4.28 8.74
CA ARG A 11 -3.28 -3.12 9.49
C ARG A 11 -1.79 -2.87 9.36
N GLY A 12 -1.06 -3.79 8.73
CA GLY A 12 0.37 -3.73 8.53
C GLY A 12 1.16 -4.43 9.64
N TYR A 13 2.40 -4.74 9.29
CA TYR A 13 3.35 -5.45 10.15
C TYR A 13 4.30 -4.47 10.80
N TYR A 14 4.50 -4.59 12.11
CA TYR A 14 5.26 -3.64 12.89
C TYR A 14 6.25 -4.35 13.83
N LEU A 15 7.33 -3.65 14.17
CA LEU A 15 8.31 -4.08 15.16
C LEU A 15 8.33 -3.13 16.35
N GLU A 16 8.75 -3.63 17.51
CA GLU A 16 8.99 -2.79 18.68
C GLU A 16 10.35 -2.10 18.56
N MET A 17 10.39 -0.80 18.82
CA MET A 17 11.61 0.01 18.87
C MET A 17 11.62 0.86 20.12
N LEU A 18 12.78 0.96 20.76
CA LEU A 18 13.00 1.86 21.89
C LEU A 18 13.69 3.13 21.38
N ILE A 19 13.12 4.29 21.65
CA ILE A 19 13.58 5.58 21.14
C ILE A 19 13.92 6.53 22.30
N GLY A 20 15.07 7.17 22.24
CA GLY A 20 15.50 8.17 23.19
C GLY A 20 16.14 7.66 24.47
N THR A 21 16.50 8.60 25.36
CA THR A 21 17.15 8.32 26.64
C THR A 21 16.51 9.12 27.79
N PRO A 22 15.76 8.49 28.72
CA PRO A 22 15.50 7.05 28.81
C PRO A 22 14.65 6.51 27.65
N PRO A 23 14.72 5.21 27.34
CA PRO A 23 14.07 4.66 26.16
C PRO A 23 12.54 4.65 26.28
N GLN A 24 11.87 5.11 25.23
CA GLN A 24 10.42 5.11 25.06
C GLN A 24 10.04 4.03 24.03
N ALA A 25 9.25 3.03 24.45
CA ALA A 25 8.88 1.91 23.60
C ALA A 25 7.73 2.29 22.66
N LEU A 26 7.92 2.11 21.36
CA LEU A 26 6.89 2.30 20.34
C LEU A 26 6.89 1.16 19.34
N ASN A 27 5.71 0.84 18.83
CA ASN A 27 5.52 -0.10 17.73
C ASN A 27 5.59 0.67 16.40
N ILE A 28 6.41 0.22 15.46
CA ILE A 28 6.72 0.93 14.22
C ILE A 28 6.35 0.05 13.03
N LEU A 29 5.44 0.53 12.18
CA LEU A 29 5.05 -0.11 10.92
C LEU A 29 6.26 -0.23 10.00
N VAL A 30 6.51 -1.41 9.45
CA VAL A 30 7.56 -1.66 8.45
C VAL A 30 7.03 -1.34 7.06
N ASP A 31 7.62 -0.34 6.41
CA ASP A 31 7.15 0.19 5.13
C ASP A 31 8.28 0.26 4.10
N THR A 32 8.28 -0.67 3.14
CA THR A 32 9.23 -0.63 2.00
C THR A 32 8.79 0.30 0.86
N GLY A 33 7.63 0.97 1.00
CA GLY A 33 7.08 1.95 0.06
C GLY A 33 7.39 3.42 0.41
N SER A 34 8.10 3.71 1.50
CA SER A 34 8.55 5.06 1.85
C SER A 34 9.94 5.06 2.49
N SER A 35 10.49 6.25 2.78
CA SER A 35 11.90 6.40 3.23
C SER A 35 12.10 7.22 4.50
N ASN A 36 11.01 7.70 5.11
CA ASN A 36 11.08 8.47 6.34
C ASN A 36 10.80 7.57 7.54
N PHE A 37 11.60 7.72 8.60
CA PHE A 37 11.25 7.21 9.92
C PHE A 37 10.48 8.29 10.68
N ALA A 38 9.23 8.00 11.04
CA ALA A 38 8.34 8.98 11.68
C ALA A 38 7.49 8.33 12.77
N VAL A 39 7.26 9.04 13.86
CA VAL A 39 6.50 8.56 15.02
C VAL A 39 5.52 9.62 15.50
N ALA A 40 4.40 9.21 16.09
CA ALA A 40 3.50 10.10 16.80
C ALA A 40 4.30 10.91 17.82
N GLY A 41 4.24 12.24 17.74
CA GLY A 41 4.86 13.17 18.68
C GLY A 41 3.87 13.81 19.65
N VAL A 42 2.57 13.63 19.40
CA VAL A 42 1.46 14.16 20.20
C VAL A 42 0.37 13.09 20.37
N PRO A 43 -0.53 13.23 21.36
CA PRO A 43 -1.68 12.34 21.48
C PRO A 43 -2.57 12.34 20.23
N ASP A 44 -2.99 11.16 19.78
CA ASP A 44 -3.95 10.97 18.68
C ASP A 44 -4.97 9.87 19.09
N PRO A 45 -6.26 9.98 18.70
CA PRO A 45 -7.32 9.06 19.14
C PRO A 45 -7.09 7.59 18.79
N ASP A 46 -6.35 7.31 17.73
CA ASP A 46 -6.19 5.96 17.17
C ASP A 46 -4.87 5.29 17.61
N VAL A 47 -4.02 5.99 18.38
CA VAL A 47 -2.75 5.48 18.93
C VAL A 47 -2.76 5.45 20.46
N THR A 48 -2.17 4.41 21.04
CA THR A 48 -2.15 4.25 22.50
C THR A 48 -1.01 4.98 23.21
N SER A 49 0.02 5.37 22.46
CA SER A 49 1.20 6.08 22.99
C SER A 49 1.89 6.88 21.88
N TYR A 50 2.80 7.78 22.26
CA TYR A 50 3.56 8.65 21.37
C TYR A 50 4.96 8.89 21.94
N PHE A 51 5.89 9.32 21.10
CA PHE A 51 7.25 9.72 21.51
C PHE A 51 7.22 11.16 22.02
N ASN A 52 7.68 11.37 23.25
CA ASN A 52 7.86 12.70 23.82
C ASN A 52 9.35 13.11 23.73
N PRO A 53 9.71 14.05 22.83
CA PRO A 53 11.10 14.45 22.65
C PRO A 53 11.69 15.17 23.88
N GLU A 54 10.86 15.85 24.69
CA GLU A 54 11.31 16.56 25.89
C GLU A 54 11.79 15.62 27.00
N LEU A 55 11.34 14.36 26.97
CA LEU A 55 11.77 13.34 27.92
C LEU A 55 13.06 12.64 27.50
N SER A 56 13.56 12.87 26.29
CA SER A 56 14.79 12.24 25.79
C SER A 56 15.97 13.20 25.88
N SER A 57 16.94 12.87 26.73
CA SER A 57 18.21 13.60 26.86
C SER A 57 19.12 13.48 25.63
N THR A 58 18.85 12.54 24.72
CA THR A 58 19.61 12.32 23.48
C THR A 58 18.91 12.88 22.24
N TYR A 59 17.69 13.40 22.39
CA TYR A 59 16.97 14.04 21.28
C TYR A 59 17.64 15.34 20.88
N SER A 60 17.83 15.53 19.57
CA SER A 60 18.30 16.77 18.98
C SER A 60 17.35 17.21 17.88
N SER A 61 16.67 18.34 18.09
CA SER A 61 15.78 18.92 17.08
C SER A 61 16.60 19.55 15.96
N GLN A 62 16.21 19.31 14.71
CA GLN A 62 16.74 20.05 13.56
C GLN A 62 15.88 21.28 13.23
N GLY A 63 14.69 21.40 13.82
CA GLY A 63 13.77 22.51 13.59
C GLY A 63 13.19 22.59 12.17
N ILE A 64 13.33 21.51 11.39
CA ILE A 64 12.85 21.43 10.01
C ILE A 64 11.48 20.76 10.00
N GLU A 65 10.46 21.47 9.52
CA GLU A 65 9.14 20.89 9.28
C GLU A 65 9.19 19.96 8.06
N VAL A 66 8.50 18.83 8.17
CA VAL A 66 8.40 17.83 7.10
C VAL A 66 6.96 17.33 6.99
N THR A 67 6.43 17.36 5.78
CA THR A 67 5.12 16.81 5.44
C THR A 67 5.29 15.67 4.45
N VAL A 68 4.65 14.54 4.74
CA VAL A 68 4.65 13.36 3.88
C VAL A 68 3.22 12.96 3.57
N LYS A 69 2.95 12.73 2.29
CA LYS A 69 1.65 12.26 1.78
C LYS A 69 1.81 10.89 1.14
N TYR A 70 0.98 9.95 1.59
CA TYR A 70 0.93 8.58 1.08
C TYR A 70 -0.24 8.43 0.09
N SER A 71 -0.44 7.23 -0.45
CA SER A 71 -1.64 6.95 -1.25
C SER A 71 -2.93 7.15 -0.47
N GLN A 72 -2.89 6.92 0.84
CA GLN A 72 -3.97 7.19 1.78
C GLN A 72 -3.36 7.82 3.03
N GLY A 73 -3.79 9.03 3.33
CA GLY A 73 -3.35 9.78 4.50
C GLY A 73 -2.05 10.56 4.33
N SER A 74 -1.80 11.41 5.30
CA SER A 74 -0.61 12.26 5.38
C SER A 74 -0.31 12.61 6.82
N TRP A 75 0.92 13.05 7.06
CA TRP A 75 1.30 13.64 8.32
C TRP A 75 2.25 14.82 8.11
N THR A 76 2.26 15.72 9.09
CA THR A 76 3.21 16.82 9.24
C THR A 76 3.88 16.70 10.60
N GLY A 77 5.19 16.91 10.63
CA GLY A 77 5.99 16.81 11.83
C GLY A 77 7.28 17.60 11.76
N VAL A 78 8.11 17.46 12.79
CA VAL A 78 9.42 18.13 12.88
C VAL A 78 10.53 17.08 12.85
N LEU A 79 11.55 17.34 12.04
CA LEU A 79 12.72 16.48 11.93
C LEU A 79 13.67 16.71 13.12
N GLY A 80 14.15 15.61 13.68
CA GLY A 80 15.18 15.56 14.70
C GLY A 80 16.08 14.35 14.49
N THR A 81 16.98 14.14 15.43
CA THR A 81 17.72 12.88 15.58
C THR A 81 17.56 12.36 16.99
N ASP A 82 17.49 11.05 17.15
CA ASP A 82 17.61 10.42 18.46
C ASP A 82 18.26 9.05 18.35
N VAL A 83 18.62 8.49 19.50
CA VAL A 83 19.14 7.15 19.66
C VAL A 83 17.99 6.16 19.64
N ILE A 84 18.11 5.12 18.81
CA ILE A 84 17.20 3.97 18.82
C ILE A 84 17.91 2.72 19.30
N THR A 85 17.16 1.80 19.89
CA THR A 85 17.57 0.44 20.22
C THR A 85 16.48 -0.53 19.80
N MET A 86 16.85 -1.67 19.21
CA MET A 86 15.91 -2.74 18.85
C MET A 86 15.95 -3.84 19.91
N PRO A 87 14.88 -4.07 20.68
CA PRO A 87 14.82 -5.13 21.70
C PRO A 87 15.13 -6.51 21.15
N LYS A 88 14.63 -6.78 19.93
CA LYS A 88 14.85 -8.01 19.17
C LYS A 88 15.40 -7.62 17.80
N GLY A 89 16.71 -7.69 17.63
CA GLY A 89 17.31 -7.07 16.47
C GLY A 89 18.82 -7.05 16.47
N LEU A 90 19.36 -5.99 15.90
CA LEU A 90 20.76 -5.62 16.05
C LEU A 90 21.01 -5.11 17.47
N TYR A 91 21.96 -5.71 18.15
CA TYR A 91 22.43 -5.24 19.45
C TYR A 91 23.17 -3.91 19.29
N GLY A 92 22.93 -2.98 20.21
CA GLY A 92 23.55 -1.66 20.20
C GLY A 92 22.53 -0.54 20.07
N SER A 93 23.04 0.68 20.05
CA SER A 93 22.24 1.89 19.96
C SER A 93 22.75 2.74 18.80
N TYR A 94 21.83 3.27 17.99
CA TYR A 94 22.14 3.94 16.73
C TYR A 94 21.44 5.29 16.66
N THR A 95 22.12 6.33 16.22
CA THR A 95 21.52 7.66 16.06
C THR A 95 20.87 7.75 14.68
N ILE A 96 19.57 8.01 14.62
CA ILE A 96 18.82 8.04 13.36
C ILE A 96 18.04 9.34 13.22
N ASN A 97 17.81 9.80 11.98
CA ASN A 97 16.83 10.84 11.69
C ASN A 97 15.41 10.36 12.02
N ILE A 98 14.66 11.16 12.75
CA ILE A 98 13.29 10.85 13.17
C ILE A 98 12.39 12.07 12.97
N ALA A 99 11.23 11.87 12.34
CA ALA A 99 10.20 12.89 12.27
C ALA A 99 9.17 12.70 13.39
N THR A 100 8.97 13.72 14.22
CA THR A 100 7.96 13.72 15.28
C THR A 100 6.66 14.29 14.72
N ILE A 101 5.68 13.44 14.47
CA ILE A 101 4.40 13.78 13.86
C ILE A 101 3.59 14.62 14.84
N LEU A 102 3.23 15.84 14.42
CA LEU A 102 2.43 16.78 15.20
C LEU A 102 0.99 16.84 14.69
N GLU A 103 0.78 16.59 13.40
CA GLU A 103 -0.53 16.58 12.76
C GLU A 103 -0.61 15.40 11.80
N SER A 104 -1.76 14.72 11.77
CA SER A 104 -1.99 13.62 10.83
C SER A 104 -3.42 13.64 10.29
N GLU A 105 -3.59 13.22 9.05
CA GLU A 105 -4.89 13.05 8.42
C GLU A 105 -4.97 11.66 7.81
N ASN A 106 -5.91 10.82 8.29
CA ASN A 106 -6.12 9.45 7.81
C ASN A 106 -4.83 8.58 7.76
N PHE A 107 -3.85 8.89 8.61
CA PHE A 107 -2.60 8.14 8.72
C PHE A 107 -2.71 7.06 9.79
N PHE A 108 -2.98 7.45 11.04
CA PHE A 108 -3.41 6.52 12.07
C PHE A 108 -4.87 6.14 11.81
N LEU A 109 -5.14 4.83 11.81
CA LEU A 109 -6.48 4.29 11.56
C LEU A 109 -7.01 3.57 12.79
N PRO A 110 -8.34 3.49 12.98
CA PRO A 110 -8.93 2.81 14.13
C PRO A 110 -8.44 1.37 14.31
N GLY A 111 -7.84 1.12 15.48
CA GLY A 111 -7.39 -0.19 15.91
C GLY A 111 -5.97 -0.57 15.47
N VAL A 112 -5.23 0.32 14.79
CA VAL A 112 -3.80 0.10 14.57
C VAL A 112 -3.07 -0.11 15.91
N LYS A 113 -1.99 -0.89 15.86
CA LYS A 113 -1.17 -1.22 17.04
C LYS A 113 0.23 -0.63 16.98
N TRP A 114 0.48 0.17 15.94
CA TRP A 114 1.71 0.90 15.71
C TRP A 114 1.47 2.40 15.90
N HIS A 115 2.55 3.11 16.25
CA HIS A 115 2.60 4.52 16.62
C HIS A 115 3.48 5.32 15.66
N GLY A 116 4.03 4.68 14.64
CA GLY A 116 4.93 5.28 13.68
C GLY A 116 5.16 4.37 12.50
N ILE A 117 5.97 4.84 11.55
CA ILE A 117 6.31 4.18 10.30
C ILE A 117 7.81 4.22 10.07
N LEU A 118 8.35 3.09 9.59
CA LEU A 118 9.75 2.87 9.26
C LEU A 118 9.87 2.75 7.75
N GLY A 119 10.16 3.87 7.09
CA GLY A 119 10.48 3.87 5.67
C GLY A 119 11.80 3.16 5.39
N LEU A 120 11.75 2.07 4.62
CA LEU A 120 12.89 1.24 4.24
C LEU A 120 13.26 1.35 2.75
N ALA A 121 12.61 2.24 1.98
CA ALA A 121 12.97 2.51 0.58
C ALA A 121 14.25 3.35 0.47
N TYR A 122 14.53 3.90 -0.71
CA TYR A 122 15.76 4.65 -0.98
C TYR A 122 15.60 6.14 -0.65
N ASP A 123 16.70 6.84 -0.39
CA ASP A 123 16.75 8.27 -0.07
C ASP A 123 16.04 9.18 -1.09
N ALA A 124 15.93 8.77 -2.36
CA ALA A 124 15.20 9.52 -3.39
C ALA A 124 13.72 9.83 -3.04
N LEU A 125 13.09 9.02 -2.16
CA LEU A 125 11.74 9.28 -1.65
C LEU A 125 11.70 10.05 -0.33
N ALA A 126 12.85 10.21 0.34
CA ALA A 126 12.91 10.86 1.63
C ALA A 126 12.46 12.33 1.55
N LYS A 127 11.74 12.77 2.58
CA LYS A 127 11.28 14.14 2.75
C LYS A 127 12.03 14.85 3.89
N PRO A 128 12.28 16.16 3.77
CA PRO A 128 11.89 17.02 2.65
C PRO A 128 12.71 16.81 1.37
N SER A 129 13.88 16.16 1.45
CA SER A 129 14.68 15.77 0.29
C SER A 129 15.56 14.56 0.59
N SER A 130 16.25 14.05 -0.44
CA SER A 130 17.23 12.96 -0.37
C SER A 130 18.46 13.26 0.51
N SER A 131 18.63 14.50 0.98
CA SER A 131 19.65 14.82 2.00
C SER A 131 19.36 14.22 3.37
N VAL A 132 18.11 13.82 3.65
CA VAL A 132 17.77 13.14 4.90
C VAL A 132 18.18 11.67 4.78
N GLU A 133 19.27 11.31 5.45
CA GLU A 133 19.74 9.93 5.52
C GLU A 133 18.64 9.01 6.05
N THR A 134 18.34 7.94 5.32
CA THR A 134 17.30 6.98 5.70
C THR A 134 17.69 6.19 6.95
N PHE A 135 16.70 5.57 7.58
CA PHE A 135 16.95 4.70 8.74
C PHE A 135 17.92 3.56 8.39
N PHE A 136 17.70 2.89 7.25
CA PHE A 136 18.50 1.73 6.88
C PHE A 136 19.92 2.12 6.48
N ASP A 137 20.11 3.24 5.78
CA ASP A 137 21.45 3.73 5.44
C ASP A 137 22.25 4.10 6.71
N SER A 138 21.58 4.72 7.69
CA SER A 138 22.16 5.03 9.00
C SER A 138 22.60 3.76 9.74
N LEU A 139 21.79 2.69 9.70
CA LEU A 139 22.13 1.40 10.30
C LEU A 139 23.29 0.71 9.58
N VAL A 140 23.29 0.65 8.26
CA VAL A 140 24.39 0.07 7.45
C VAL A 140 25.70 0.77 7.80
N ARG A 141 25.70 2.11 7.87
CA ARG A 141 26.89 2.91 8.20
C ARG A 141 27.37 2.71 9.64
N GLN A 142 26.47 2.71 10.62
CA GLN A 142 26.84 2.69 12.04
C GLN A 142 27.07 1.26 12.58
N ALA A 143 26.18 0.33 12.25
CA ALA A 143 26.27 -1.07 12.67
C ALA A 143 27.25 -1.89 11.81
N LYS A 144 27.69 -1.35 10.66
CA LYS A 144 28.55 -2.04 9.68
C LYS A 144 27.96 -3.37 9.20
N ILE A 145 26.63 -3.41 9.09
CA ILE A 145 25.91 -4.55 8.54
C ILE A 145 25.94 -4.51 7.01
N PRO A 146 25.80 -5.67 6.33
CA PRO A 146 25.57 -5.71 4.90
C PRO A 146 24.35 -4.88 4.47
N ASN A 147 24.41 -4.21 3.31
CA ASN A 147 23.31 -3.40 2.76
C ASN A 147 22.24 -4.30 2.11
N ILE A 148 21.56 -5.09 2.94
CA ILE A 148 20.53 -6.07 2.57
C ILE A 148 19.63 -6.28 3.77
N PHE A 149 18.33 -6.39 3.56
CA PHE A 149 17.40 -6.89 4.58
C PHE A 149 16.39 -7.82 3.94
N SER A 150 15.64 -8.55 4.76
CA SER A 150 14.63 -9.48 4.26
C SER A 150 13.45 -9.60 5.22
N LEU A 151 12.27 -9.82 4.64
CA LEU A 151 11.00 -9.84 5.33
C LEU A 151 10.30 -11.18 5.13
N GLN A 152 9.81 -11.75 6.23
CA GLN A 152 8.84 -12.84 6.21
C GLN A 152 7.55 -12.37 6.90
N MET A 153 6.47 -12.27 6.11
CA MET A 153 5.14 -11.89 6.58
C MET A 153 4.27 -13.15 6.64
N CYS A 154 3.62 -13.37 7.77
CA CYS A 154 2.95 -14.61 8.17
C CYS A 154 1.55 -14.25 8.64
N GLY A 155 0.62 -14.14 7.69
CA GLY A 155 -0.79 -13.84 7.94
C GLY A 155 -1.75 -14.63 7.04
N ALA A 156 -1.22 -15.54 6.22
CA ALA A 156 -1.99 -16.28 5.23
C ALA A 156 -3.16 -17.04 5.87
N GLY A 157 -4.38 -16.80 5.37
CA GLY A 157 -5.59 -17.49 5.84
C GLY A 157 -6.09 -17.07 7.23
N LEU A 158 -5.42 -16.13 7.91
CA LEU A 158 -5.89 -15.61 9.19
C LEU A 158 -6.93 -14.51 9.01
N PRO A 159 -7.98 -14.48 9.85
CA PRO A 159 -8.94 -13.40 9.83
C PRO A 159 -8.29 -12.05 10.09
N VAL A 160 -8.44 -11.13 9.16
CA VAL A 160 -7.96 -9.76 9.31
C VAL A 160 -8.90 -8.99 10.26
N SER A 161 -8.32 -8.27 11.21
CA SER A 161 -9.02 -7.49 12.23
C SER A 161 -9.56 -6.16 11.69
N GLY A 162 -10.90 -6.01 11.59
CA GLY A 162 -11.64 -4.73 11.59
C GLY A 162 -11.50 -3.72 10.43
N SER A 163 -12.23 -2.61 10.57
CA SER A 163 -12.68 -1.65 9.53
C SER A 163 -11.65 -0.57 9.08
N GLY A 164 -10.43 -0.57 9.62
CA GLY A 164 -9.36 0.36 9.24
C GLY A 164 -8.25 -0.38 8.51
N THR A 165 -8.21 -0.32 7.18
CA THR A 165 -7.15 -0.97 6.40
C THR A 165 -6.45 0.03 5.50
N ASN A 166 -5.11 -0.01 5.49
CA ASN A 166 -4.24 0.86 4.69
C ASN A 166 -4.34 0.45 3.21
N GLY A 167 -5.25 1.06 2.45
CA GLY A 167 -5.49 0.73 1.04
C GLY A 167 -6.95 0.47 0.67
N GLY A 168 -7.88 0.65 1.62
CA GLY A 168 -9.32 0.57 1.36
C GLY A 168 -10.10 0.93 2.62
N SER A 169 -10.93 1.98 2.55
CA SER A 169 -11.80 2.35 3.66
C SER A 169 -12.89 1.29 3.82
N LEU A 170 -12.84 0.48 4.89
CA LEU A 170 -13.88 -0.50 5.23
C LEU A 170 -15.03 0.16 6.05
N LYS A 171 -15.23 1.48 5.93
CA LYS A 171 -16.37 2.16 6.56
C LYS A 171 -17.62 1.89 5.72
N ASN A 172 -18.62 1.24 6.32
CA ASN A 172 -19.95 0.92 5.76
C ASN A 172 -19.99 -0.13 4.63
N MET A 173 -19.44 -1.32 4.86
CA MET A 173 -19.68 -2.45 3.94
C MET A 173 -20.96 -3.20 4.29
N ASN A 174 -21.79 -3.46 3.30
CA ASN A 174 -22.88 -4.42 3.40
C ASN A 174 -22.32 -5.82 3.13
N ALA A 175 -22.65 -6.78 4.00
CA ALA A 175 -22.37 -8.19 3.76
C ALA A 175 -23.40 -8.76 2.77
N VAL A 176 -22.93 -9.45 1.74
CA VAL A 176 -23.80 -10.23 0.84
C VAL A 176 -23.74 -11.68 1.29
N VAL A 177 -24.87 -12.21 1.75
CA VAL A 177 -25.02 -13.63 2.11
C VAL A 177 -25.43 -14.40 0.87
N PHE A 178 -24.63 -15.41 0.53
CA PHE A 178 -24.88 -16.28 -0.60
C PHE A 178 -25.74 -17.49 -0.17
N PRO A 179 -26.78 -17.91 -0.93
CA PRO A 179 -27.62 -19.03 -0.52
C PRO A 179 -26.93 -20.36 -0.85
N GLN A 180 -26.39 -21.02 0.18
CA GLN A 180 -26.33 -22.49 0.20
C GLN A 180 -27.25 -22.97 1.31
N GLY A 181 -28.42 -23.46 0.93
CA GLY A 181 -29.45 -23.88 1.86
C GLY A 181 -29.12 -25.21 2.52
N ARG A 182 -29.28 -25.25 3.86
CA ARG A 182 -29.99 -26.31 4.60
C ARG A 182 -30.38 -25.79 5.99
N PHE A 183 -31.64 -25.99 6.36
CA PHE A 183 -32.15 -25.79 7.71
C PHE A 183 -31.66 -26.91 8.63
N CYS A 184 -31.07 -26.58 9.77
CA CYS A 184 -30.93 -27.47 10.92
C CYS A 184 -31.28 -26.72 12.21
N TYR A 185 -32.26 -27.23 12.96
CA TYR A 185 -32.56 -26.79 14.32
C TYR A 185 -31.54 -27.41 15.29
N ILE A 186 -30.91 -26.59 16.13
CA ILE A 186 -30.00 -27.07 17.19
C ILE A 186 -30.73 -26.96 18.53
N SER A 187 -30.73 -28.04 19.31
CA SER A 187 -31.34 -28.10 20.65
C SER A 187 -30.39 -27.54 21.73
N GLN A 188 -30.96 -27.09 22.86
CA GLN A 188 -30.28 -26.44 24.00
C GLN A 188 -29.08 -27.18 24.61
N THR A 189 -28.83 -28.44 24.26
CA THR A 189 -27.71 -29.23 24.81
C THR A 189 -26.38 -28.98 24.11
N GLU A 190 -26.34 -28.39 22.91
CA GLU A 190 -25.09 -28.07 22.19
C GLU A 190 -24.46 -26.71 22.59
N GLN A 191 -25.19 -25.85 23.31
CA GLN A 191 -24.68 -24.55 23.80
C GLN A 191 -23.54 -24.69 24.82
N PHE A 192 -23.48 -25.80 25.55
CA PHE A 192 -22.42 -26.04 26.55
C PHE A 192 -21.09 -26.49 25.93
N LEU A 193 -21.14 -27.18 24.78
CA LEU A 193 -19.93 -27.53 24.01
C LEU A 193 -19.32 -26.30 23.30
N ILE A 194 -20.15 -25.36 22.85
CA ILE A 194 -19.70 -24.12 22.20
C ILE A 194 -18.91 -23.22 23.17
N GLN A 195 -19.27 -23.15 24.45
CA GLN A 195 -18.47 -22.40 25.44
C GLN A 195 -17.09 -23.02 25.70
N LEU A 196 -16.97 -24.35 25.67
CA LEU A 196 -15.67 -25.05 25.81
C LEU A 196 -14.81 -24.90 24.55
N ILE A 197 -15.40 -24.93 23.36
CA ILE A 197 -14.71 -24.64 22.09
C ILE A 197 -14.25 -23.18 22.05
N ASN A 198 -15.04 -22.24 22.56
CA ASN A 198 -14.65 -20.82 22.64
C ASN A 198 -13.46 -20.61 23.58
N LEU A 199 -13.37 -21.33 24.70
CA LEU A 199 -12.21 -21.28 25.59
C LEU A 199 -10.97 -21.92 24.94
N PHE A 200 -11.14 -23.03 24.22
CA PHE A 200 -10.06 -23.68 23.46
C PHE A 200 -9.56 -22.84 22.28
N ASN A 201 -10.45 -22.12 21.58
CA ASN A 201 -10.09 -21.22 20.49
C ASN A 201 -9.44 -19.92 21.02
N LEU A 202 -9.82 -19.45 22.21
CA LEU A 202 -9.12 -18.35 22.88
C LEU A 202 -7.71 -18.76 23.31
N ILE A 203 -7.54 -19.99 23.79
CA ILE A 203 -6.22 -20.56 24.13
C ILE A 203 -5.38 -20.80 22.86
N LYS A 204 -5.97 -21.25 21.74
CA LYS A 204 -5.28 -21.29 20.44
C LYS A 204 -4.90 -19.90 19.93
N MET A 205 -5.77 -18.88 20.05
CA MET A 205 -5.44 -17.49 19.70
C MET A 205 -4.31 -16.93 20.56
N LEU A 206 -4.22 -17.30 21.83
CA LEU A 206 -3.12 -16.91 22.72
C LEU A 206 -1.82 -17.68 22.43
N GLN A 207 -1.90 -18.81 21.72
CA GLN A 207 -0.75 -19.64 21.36
C GLN A 207 -0.24 -19.37 19.93
N TYR A 208 -1.04 -18.69 19.09
CA TYR A 208 -0.63 -18.13 17.81
C TYR A 208 0.05 -16.76 17.99
N TYR A 209 1.13 -16.72 18.76
CA TYR A 209 2.16 -15.71 18.57
C TYR A 209 2.86 -16.07 17.26
N PHE A 210 2.43 -15.48 16.15
CA PHE A 210 3.01 -15.77 14.85
C PHE A 210 4.45 -15.23 14.77
N PHE A 211 5.35 -16.13 14.39
CA PHE A 211 6.76 -15.86 14.15
C PHE A 211 6.89 -15.05 12.86
N LEU A 212 7.14 -13.75 12.99
CA LEU A 212 7.33 -12.83 11.88
C LEU A 212 8.72 -12.20 11.98
N HIS A 213 9.34 -11.96 10.83
CA HIS A 213 10.78 -11.76 10.76
C HIS A 213 11.16 -10.58 9.87
N ASP A 214 11.82 -9.59 10.47
CA ASP A 214 12.64 -8.60 9.77
C ASP A 214 14.11 -8.88 10.07
N VAL A 215 14.84 -9.35 9.05
CA VAL A 215 16.26 -9.69 9.14
C VAL A 215 17.08 -8.57 8.53
N LEU A 216 17.56 -7.67 9.37
CA LEU A 216 18.45 -6.57 8.97
C LEU A 216 19.88 -7.09 8.74
N GLY A 217 20.47 -6.78 7.59
CA GLY A 217 21.85 -7.15 7.28
C GLY A 217 22.05 -8.58 6.78
N GLY A 218 21.00 -9.31 6.40
CA GLY A 218 21.18 -10.66 5.88
C GLY A 218 19.93 -11.38 5.37
N ILE A 219 20.15 -12.67 5.15
CA ILE A 219 19.18 -13.68 4.75
C ILE A 219 19.22 -14.78 5.81
N GLU A 220 18.07 -15.25 6.29
CA GLU A 220 17.96 -16.33 7.26
C GLU A 220 17.44 -17.60 6.57
N PRO A 221 18.29 -18.64 6.36
CA PRO A 221 17.92 -19.86 5.65
C PRO A 221 16.74 -20.63 6.24
N SER A 222 16.42 -20.47 7.53
CA SER A 222 15.29 -21.14 8.14
C SER A 222 13.93 -20.55 7.76
N LEU A 223 13.90 -19.38 7.11
CA LEU A 223 12.66 -18.64 6.82
C LEU A 223 12.12 -18.86 5.40
N TYR A 224 12.80 -19.69 4.60
CA TYR A 224 12.35 -20.03 3.25
C TYR A 224 12.60 -21.50 2.92
N THR A 225 11.95 -21.98 1.87
CA THR A 225 12.18 -23.30 1.27
C THR A 225 12.43 -23.15 -0.23
N GLY A 226 13.16 -24.11 -0.79
CA GLY A 226 13.54 -24.09 -2.20
C GLY A 226 14.58 -23.01 -2.53
N ASP A 227 14.65 -22.66 -3.81
CA ASP A 227 15.60 -21.68 -4.32
C ASP A 227 15.08 -20.24 -4.18
N ILE A 228 16.01 -19.30 -3.99
CA ILE A 228 15.72 -17.86 -4.08
C ILE A 228 15.87 -17.43 -5.54
N TRP A 229 14.84 -16.78 -6.07
CA TRP A 229 14.85 -16.17 -7.40
C TRP A 229 14.96 -14.65 -7.30
N TYR A 230 15.86 -14.05 -8.07
CA TYR A 230 16.14 -12.62 -8.01
C TYR A 230 15.64 -11.89 -9.27
N THR A 231 14.98 -10.76 -9.05
CA THR A 231 14.63 -9.79 -10.09
C THR A 231 15.40 -8.48 -9.91
N PRO A 232 15.95 -7.86 -10.96
CA PRO A 232 16.68 -6.61 -10.83
C PRO A 232 15.80 -5.44 -10.37
N ILE A 233 16.34 -4.59 -9.49
CA ILE A 233 15.79 -3.28 -9.17
C ILE A 233 16.09 -2.34 -10.34
N LYS A 234 15.06 -1.66 -10.83
CA LYS A 234 15.13 -0.86 -12.06
C LYS A 234 15.54 0.58 -11.81
N GLU A 235 15.04 1.15 -10.72
CA GLU A 235 15.38 2.48 -10.24
C GLU A 235 15.42 2.45 -8.70
N GLU A 236 16.39 3.13 -8.09
CA GLU A 236 16.64 3.15 -6.63
C GLU A 236 15.88 4.32 -5.97
N TRP A 237 14.54 4.20 -5.93
CA TRP A 237 13.63 5.14 -5.28
C TRP A 237 12.65 4.34 -4.44
N TYR A 238 11.72 3.65 -5.12
CA TYR A 238 11.05 2.47 -4.61
C TYR A 238 11.88 1.20 -4.89
N TYR A 239 11.44 0.06 -4.37
CA TYR A 239 11.86 -1.25 -4.87
C TYR A 239 11.14 -1.57 -6.17
N GLN A 240 11.47 -0.82 -7.23
CA GLN A 240 10.85 -0.96 -8.55
C GLN A 240 11.39 -2.19 -9.28
N VAL A 241 10.49 -3.07 -9.68
CA VAL A 241 10.77 -4.30 -10.44
C VAL A 241 10.12 -4.23 -11.83
N GLU A 242 10.42 -5.18 -12.71
CA GLU A 242 9.80 -5.28 -14.04
C GLU A 242 8.92 -6.51 -14.13
N ILE A 243 7.63 -6.28 -14.36
CA ILE A 243 6.62 -7.31 -14.56
C ILE A 243 6.45 -7.57 -16.05
N LEU A 244 6.56 -8.83 -16.44
CA LEU A 244 6.52 -9.24 -17.84
C LEU A 244 5.12 -9.70 -18.26
N LYS A 245 4.46 -10.44 -17.37
CA LYS A 245 3.22 -11.14 -17.66
C LYS A 245 2.45 -11.44 -16.37
N LEU A 246 1.12 -11.41 -16.46
CA LEU A 246 0.22 -11.91 -15.44
C LEU A 246 -0.59 -13.09 -15.98
N GLU A 247 -0.73 -14.15 -15.19
CA GLU A 247 -1.61 -15.28 -15.48
C GLU A 247 -2.70 -15.42 -14.42
N VAL A 248 -3.90 -15.78 -14.88
CA VAL A 248 -5.05 -16.12 -14.04
C VAL A 248 -5.48 -17.53 -14.38
N GLY A 249 -5.36 -18.46 -13.43
CA GLY A 249 -5.69 -19.87 -13.66
C GLY A 249 -4.83 -20.52 -14.76
N GLY A 250 -3.58 -20.07 -14.90
CA GLY A 250 -2.65 -20.53 -15.96
C GLY A 250 -2.90 -19.93 -17.34
N GLN A 251 -3.84 -19.00 -17.49
CA GLN A 251 -4.09 -18.29 -18.74
C GLN A 251 -3.45 -16.89 -18.70
N ASN A 252 -2.69 -16.54 -19.72
CA ASN A 252 -2.12 -15.22 -19.90
C ASN A 252 -3.23 -14.17 -20.07
N LEU A 253 -3.05 -12.97 -19.50
CA LEU A 253 -3.95 -11.84 -19.74
C LEU A 253 -3.82 -11.23 -21.14
N GLU A 254 -2.71 -11.51 -21.85
CA GLU A 254 -2.46 -11.01 -23.21
C GLU A 254 -2.53 -9.47 -23.32
N LEU A 255 -2.07 -8.76 -22.29
CA LEU A 255 -1.91 -7.32 -22.32
C LEU A 255 -0.47 -6.97 -22.74
N ASP A 256 -0.29 -5.78 -23.30
CA ASP A 256 1.05 -5.20 -23.48
C ASP A 256 1.73 -5.13 -22.11
N CYS A 257 2.94 -5.68 -21.99
CA CYS A 257 3.64 -5.75 -20.72
C CYS A 257 3.93 -4.37 -20.11
N ARG A 258 3.93 -3.31 -20.92
CA ARG A 258 4.00 -1.91 -20.45
C ARG A 258 2.84 -1.51 -19.54
N GLU A 259 1.67 -2.11 -19.71
CA GLU A 259 0.49 -1.86 -18.87
C GLU A 259 0.71 -2.31 -17.42
N TYR A 260 1.52 -3.36 -17.21
CA TYR A 260 1.85 -3.85 -15.86
C TYR A 260 2.82 -2.93 -15.12
N ASN A 261 3.57 -2.10 -15.85
CA ASN A 261 4.61 -1.25 -15.33
C ASN A 261 4.26 0.24 -15.49
N ALA A 262 2.99 0.59 -15.73
CA ALA A 262 2.54 1.96 -15.90
C ALA A 262 2.02 2.56 -14.58
N ASP A 263 2.65 3.58 -13.98
CA ASP A 263 3.96 4.18 -14.32
C ASP A 263 5.14 3.43 -13.69
N LYS A 264 4.87 2.49 -12.78
CA LYS A 264 5.85 1.68 -12.06
C LYS A 264 5.22 0.40 -11.50
N ALA A 265 6.04 -0.60 -11.26
CA ALA A 265 5.71 -1.79 -10.48
C ALA A 265 6.65 -1.90 -9.28
N ILE A 266 6.13 -1.92 -8.05
CA ILE A 266 6.94 -1.84 -6.81
C ILE A 266 6.60 -2.95 -5.82
N VAL A 267 7.55 -3.28 -4.93
CA VAL A 267 7.35 -4.17 -3.79
C VAL A 267 7.25 -3.35 -2.51
N ASP A 268 6.10 -3.42 -1.84
CA ASP A 268 5.71 -2.46 -0.80
C ASP A 268 4.97 -3.14 0.37
N SER A 269 5.67 -3.33 1.50
CA SER A 269 5.08 -3.88 2.72
C SER A 269 4.10 -2.93 3.42
N GLY A 270 4.15 -1.62 3.14
CA GLY A 270 3.26 -0.61 3.71
C GLY A 270 1.89 -0.58 3.04
N THR A 271 1.75 -1.19 1.87
CA THR A 271 0.47 -1.36 1.17
C THR A 271 -0.15 -2.72 1.48
N THR A 272 -1.40 -2.75 1.96
CA THR A 272 -2.11 -4.00 2.27
C THR A 272 -2.37 -4.89 1.05
N LEU A 273 -2.99 -4.34 0.01
CA LEU A 273 -3.57 -5.11 -1.10
C LEU A 273 -2.58 -5.26 -2.27
N LEU A 274 -2.79 -6.25 -3.14
CA LEU A 274 -2.22 -6.22 -4.47
C LEU A 274 -2.92 -5.10 -5.26
N ARG A 275 -2.22 -4.02 -5.58
CA ARG A 275 -2.80 -2.92 -6.35
C ARG A 275 -2.38 -3.03 -7.80
N LEU A 276 -3.33 -2.93 -8.71
CA LEU A 276 -3.11 -3.09 -10.15
C LEU A 276 -3.57 -1.83 -10.89
N PRO A 277 -2.85 -1.37 -11.93
CA PRO A 277 -3.34 -0.32 -12.82
C PRO A 277 -4.74 -0.65 -13.33
N GLU A 278 -5.63 0.33 -13.43
CA GLU A 278 -7.06 0.11 -13.69
C GLU A 278 -7.36 -0.85 -14.85
N LYS A 279 -6.64 -0.72 -15.96
CA LYS A 279 -6.77 -1.62 -17.13
C LYS A 279 -6.40 -3.07 -16.79
N VAL A 280 -5.32 -3.27 -16.04
CA VAL A 280 -4.85 -4.57 -15.56
C VAL A 280 -5.81 -5.15 -14.52
N PHE A 281 -6.27 -4.33 -13.57
CA PHE A 281 -7.26 -4.69 -12.56
C PHE A 281 -8.53 -5.25 -13.21
N ASN A 282 -9.09 -4.52 -14.17
CA ASN A 282 -10.31 -4.94 -14.88
C ASN A 282 -10.11 -6.27 -15.63
N ALA A 283 -8.95 -6.46 -16.28
CA ALA A 283 -8.62 -7.71 -16.97
C ALA A 283 -8.49 -8.89 -15.99
N VAL A 284 -7.84 -8.68 -14.83
CA VAL A 284 -7.72 -9.69 -13.77
C VAL A 284 -9.08 -10.06 -13.20
N VAL A 285 -9.91 -9.09 -12.82
CA VAL A 285 -11.26 -9.33 -12.29
C VAL A 285 -12.10 -10.11 -13.30
N GLN A 286 -12.07 -9.72 -14.57
CA GLN A 286 -12.80 -10.41 -15.62
C GLN A 286 -12.32 -11.87 -15.81
N ALA A 287 -11.00 -12.10 -15.77
CA ALA A 287 -10.43 -13.44 -15.90
C ALA A 287 -10.74 -14.33 -14.68
N ILE A 288 -10.69 -13.76 -13.47
CA ILE A 288 -11.07 -14.45 -12.23
C ILE A 288 -12.55 -14.84 -12.30
N ALA A 289 -13.45 -13.89 -12.56
CA ALA A 289 -14.88 -14.14 -12.63
C ALA A 289 -15.21 -15.23 -13.66
N ARG A 290 -14.64 -15.17 -14.87
CA ARG A 290 -14.84 -16.21 -15.89
C ARG A 290 -14.36 -17.60 -15.44
N THR A 291 -13.22 -17.67 -14.76
CA THR A 291 -12.65 -18.95 -14.30
C THR A 291 -13.46 -19.53 -13.14
N SER A 292 -13.86 -18.69 -12.19
CA SER A 292 -14.74 -19.08 -11.08
C SER A 292 -16.12 -19.57 -11.57
N LEU A 293 -16.71 -18.92 -12.57
CA LEU A 293 -17.96 -19.38 -13.19
C LEU A 293 -17.81 -20.75 -13.88
N LYS A 294 -16.68 -21.01 -14.55
CA LYS A 294 -16.39 -22.34 -15.14
C LYS A 294 -16.29 -23.41 -14.06
N GLN A 295 -15.59 -23.11 -12.96
CA GLN A 295 -15.42 -24.02 -11.84
C GLN A 295 -16.76 -24.35 -11.18
N LEU A 296 -17.60 -23.33 -10.93
CA LEU A 296 -18.96 -23.51 -10.44
C LEU A 296 -19.78 -24.42 -11.36
N ARG A 297 -19.80 -24.15 -12.67
CA ARG A 297 -20.52 -25.01 -13.63
C ARG A 297 -20.05 -26.46 -13.61
N PHE A 298 -18.75 -26.70 -13.49
CA PHE A 298 -18.19 -28.05 -13.42
C PHE A 298 -18.66 -28.79 -12.15
N VAL A 299 -18.69 -28.11 -11.00
CA VAL A 299 -19.22 -28.68 -9.75
C VAL A 299 -20.71 -29.03 -9.89
N PHE A 300 -21.52 -28.15 -10.48
CA PHE A 300 -22.97 -28.36 -10.62
C PHE A 300 -23.36 -29.42 -11.66
N LEU A 301 -22.62 -29.53 -12.78
CA LEU A 301 -22.90 -30.53 -13.82
C LEU A 301 -22.73 -31.98 -13.31
N ASN A 302 -21.89 -32.20 -12.29
CA ASN A 302 -21.72 -33.52 -11.68
C ASN A 302 -22.83 -33.88 -10.66
N PHE A 303 -23.75 -32.96 -10.33
CA PHE A 303 -24.76 -33.15 -9.28
C PHE A 303 -26.22 -33.11 -9.76
N SER A 304 -26.50 -33.07 -11.08
CA SER A 304 -27.86 -33.09 -11.66
C SER A 304 -28.85 -32.12 -10.98
N MET A 305 -28.37 -30.96 -10.55
CA MET A 305 -29.19 -29.93 -9.90
C MET A 305 -29.59 -28.87 -10.91
N GLU A 306 -30.87 -28.50 -10.90
CA GLU A 306 -31.44 -27.48 -11.78
C GLU A 306 -30.80 -26.10 -11.51
N ILE A 307 -30.31 -25.45 -12.56
CA ILE A 307 -29.55 -24.19 -12.48
C ILE A 307 -30.52 -23.05 -12.09
N LYS A 308 -30.65 -22.77 -10.79
CA LYS A 308 -31.13 -21.48 -10.30
C LYS A 308 -29.92 -20.58 -10.06
N GLU A 309 -29.72 -19.65 -10.99
CA GLU A 309 -28.77 -18.52 -10.94
C GLU A 309 -27.33 -18.89 -10.54
N ILE A 310 -26.43 -18.94 -11.54
CA ILE A 310 -25.00 -19.00 -11.23
C ILE A 310 -24.66 -17.69 -10.52
N GLN A 311 -24.26 -17.82 -9.26
CA GLN A 311 -23.99 -16.72 -8.36
C GLN A 311 -22.86 -15.85 -8.89
N GLU A 312 -23.22 -14.68 -9.42
CA GLU A 312 -22.26 -13.69 -9.86
C GLU A 312 -21.86 -12.84 -8.64
N PHE A 313 -20.56 -12.73 -8.37
CA PHE A 313 -20.06 -11.84 -7.34
C PHE A 313 -20.44 -10.40 -7.69
N SER A 314 -20.96 -9.66 -6.70
CA SER A 314 -21.34 -8.26 -6.91
C SER A 314 -20.14 -7.42 -7.34
N SER A 315 -20.39 -6.36 -8.11
CA SER A 315 -19.36 -5.34 -8.39
C SER A 315 -18.74 -4.79 -7.11
N GLY A 316 -19.54 -4.69 -6.04
CA GLY A 316 -19.09 -4.25 -4.72
C GLY A 316 -18.02 -5.14 -4.09
N PHE A 317 -18.10 -6.47 -4.27
CA PHE A 317 -17.07 -7.39 -3.80
C PHE A 317 -15.73 -7.11 -4.49
N TRP A 318 -15.74 -6.97 -5.82
CA TRP A 318 -14.52 -6.69 -6.60
C TRP A 318 -13.93 -5.32 -6.27
N THR A 319 -14.77 -4.30 -6.03
CA THR A 319 -14.28 -2.98 -5.63
C THR A 319 -13.87 -2.89 -4.15
N GLY A 320 -14.08 -3.95 -3.37
CA GLY A 320 -13.81 -3.98 -1.92
C GLY A 320 -14.80 -3.19 -1.07
N SER A 321 -15.96 -2.80 -1.61
CA SER A 321 -17.03 -2.09 -0.89
C SER A 321 -18.07 -3.03 -0.27
N GLN A 322 -18.00 -4.32 -0.56
CA GLN A 322 -18.84 -5.36 0.01
C GLN A 322 -18.02 -6.59 0.38
N LEU A 323 -18.49 -7.32 1.40
CA LEU A 323 -17.95 -8.60 1.79
C LEU A 323 -18.80 -9.73 1.23
N ALA A 324 -18.16 -10.84 0.93
CA ALA A 324 -18.79 -12.09 0.54
C ALA A 324 -18.76 -13.07 1.72
N CYS A 325 -19.91 -13.62 2.11
CA CYS A 325 -20.01 -14.46 3.31
C CYS A 325 -20.54 -15.86 3.02
N TRP A 326 -19.93 -16.86 3.66
CA TRP A 326 -20.31 -18.28 3.62
C TRP A 326 -20.51 -18.80 5.05
N ASP A 327 -21.11 -19.99 5.18
CA ASP A 327 -21.07 -20.73 6.45
C ASP A 327 -19.62 -20.99 6.87
N ARG A 328 -19.31 -20.94 8.17
CA ARG A 328 -17.95 -21.14 8.70
C ARG A 328 -17.33 -22.49 8.34
N THR A 329 -18.14 -23.50 8.04
CA THR A 329 -17.67 -24.82 7.60
C THR A 329 -17.23 -24.83 6.14
N GLU A 330 -17.62 -23.83 5.36
CA GLU A 330 -17.31 -23.70 3.93
C GLU A 330 -16.20 -22.67 3.68
N LYS A 331 -15.29 -23.04 2.79
CA LYS A 331 -14.18 -22.18 2.35
C LYS A 331 -14.28 -21.98 0.84
N PRO A 332 -14.40 -20.74 0.35
CA PRO A 332 -14.67 -20.49 -1.07
C PRO A 332 -13.41 -20.59 -1.94
N TRP A 333 -12.23 -20.83 -1.37
CA TRP A 333 -10.94 -20.79 -2.07
C TRP A 333 -10.87 -21.70 -3.30
N SER A 334 -11.54 -22.86 -3.27
CA SER A 334 -11.60 -23.80 -4.41
C SER A 334 -12.33 -23.25 -5.65
N LEU A 335 -13.11 -22.16 -5.49
CA LEU A 335 -13.82 -21.49 -6.57
C LEU A 335 -12.94 -20.49 -7.32
N PHE A 336 -11.79 -20.13 -6.75
CA PHE A 336 -10.95 -19.04 -7.23
C PHE A 336 -9.65 -19.59 -7.86
N PRO A 337 -9.17 -18.99 -8.96
CA PRO A 337 -7.95 -19.47 -9.63
C PRO A 337 -6.67 -19.02 -8.92
N LYS A 338 -5.54 -19.69 -9.15
CA LYS A 338 -4.24 -19.11 -8.79
C LYS A 338 -3.90 -17.90 -9.68
N LEU A 339 -3.16 -16.93 -9.12
CA LEU A 339 -2.64 -15.77 -9.85
C LEU A 339 -1.13 -15.87 -9.93
N SER A 340 -0.53 -15.63 -11.10
CA SER A 340 0.93 -15.68 -11.26
C SER A 340 1.46 -14.38 -11.86
N ILE A 341 2.53 -13.86 -11.29
CA ILE A 341 3.24 -12.65 -11.72
C ILE A 341 4.61 -13.08 -12.21
N TYR A 342 4.91 -12.83 -13.47
CA TYR A 342 6.22 -13.11 -14.07
C TYR A 342 7.12 -11.89 -13.89
N LEU A 343 8.28 -12.12 -13.28
CA LEU A 343 9.31 -11.14 -13.05
C LEU A 343 10.51 -11.46 -13.93
N ARG A 344 11.19 -10.43 -14.45
CA ARG A 344 12.43 -10.65 -15.18
C ARG A 344 13.52 -11.16 -14.23
N ASP A 345 14.22 -12.21 -14.64
CA ASP A 345 15.39 -12.75 -13.92
C ASP A 345 16.61 -11.81 -14.10
N GLU A 346 17.65 -11.98 -13.28
CA GLU A 346 18.92 -11.27 -13.49
C GLU A 346 19.52 -11.57 -14.88
N ASN A 347 19.30 -12.78 -15.39
CA ASN A 347 19.50 -13.09 -16.79
C ASN A 347 18.31 -12.57 -17.61
N SER A 348 18.51 -11.52 -18.40
CA SER A 348 17.45 -10.87 -19.18
C SER A 348 16.70 -11.78 -20.17
N SER A 349 17.31 -12.90 -20.59
CA SER A 349 16.69 -13.93 -21.45
C SER A 349 15.75 -14.88 -20.69
N ARG A 350 15.68 -14.73 -19.37
CA ARG A 350 14.91 -15.57 -18.45
C ARG A 350 13.95 -14.75 -17.61
N SER A 351 12.95 -15.45 -17.09
CA SER A 351 12.02 -14.96 -16.09
C SER A 351 11.71 -16.07 -15.11
N PHE A 352 11.12 -15.70 -13.99
CA PHE A 352 10.50 -16.63 -13.05
C PHE A 352 9.12 -16.10 -12.70
N ARG A 353 8.25 -16.96 -12.19
CA ARG A 353 6.92 -16.55 -11.74
C ARG A 353 6.76 -16.81 -10.25
N ILE A 354 6.18 -15.84 -9.58
CA ILE A 354 5.62 -16.00 -8.24
C ILE A 354 4.11 -16.19 -8.39
N SER A 355 3.57 -17.20 -7.73
CA SER A 355 2.15 -17.53 -7.79
C SER A 355 1.53 -17.47 -6.41
N ILE A 356 0.40 -16.78 -6.29
CA ILE A 356 -0.40 -16.73 -5.07
C ILE A 356 -1.70 -17.53 -5.25
N LEU A 357 -2.05 -18.31 -4.24
CA LEU A 357 -3.31 -19.04 -4.19
C LEU A 357 -4.43 -18.17 -3.63
N PRO A 358 -5.70 -18.55 -3.82
CA PRO A 358 -6.86 -17.79 -3.35
C PRO A 358 -6.86 -17.46 -1.86
N GLN A 359 -6.20 -18.25 -1.03
CA GLN A 359 -6.07 -18.01 0.41
C GLN A 359 -5.43 -16.65 0.73
N LEU A 360 -4.56 -16.16 -0.16
CA LEU A 360 -3.89 -14.86 0.00
C LEU A 360 -4.75 -13.69 -0.43
N TYR A 361 -5.54 -13.84 -1.51
CA TYR A 361 -6.31 -12.73 -2.09
C TYR A 361 -7.83 -12.83 -1.92
N ILE A 362 -8.35 -13.88 -1.30
CA ILE A 362 -9.72 -14.02 -0.80
C ILE A 362 -9.60 -14.16 0.72
N GLN A 363 -9.50 -13.00 1.36
CA GLN A 363 -8.99 -12.87 2.71
C GLN A 363 -10.15 -12.93 3.71
N PRO A 364 -10.11 -13.84 4.71
CA PRO A 364 -11.12 -13.88 5.74
C PRO A 364 -11.07 -12.60 6.59
N ILE A 365 -12.24 -12.10 6.94
CA ILE A 365 -12.42 -10.95 7.84
C ILE A 365 -13.07 -11.43 9.11
N LEU A 366 -12.59 -10.95 10.25
CA LEU A 366 -13.20 -11.26 11.54
C LEU A 366 -14.53 -10.51 11.66
N VAL A 367 -15.65 -11.24 11.54
CA VAL A 367 -17.00 -10.70 11.77
C VAL A 367 -17.52 -11.24 13.10
N ILE A 368 -17.91 -10.33 13.99
CA ILE A 368 -18.46 -10.64 15.30
C ILE A 368 -19.98 -10.83 15.13
N GLY A 369 -20.49 -12.05 15.40
CA GLY A 369 -21.92 -12.22 15.69
C GLY A 369 -22.77 -13.18 14.84
N ASP A 370 -22.21 -14.01 13.94
CA ASP A 370 -23.00 -14.99 13.18
C ASP A 370 -22.23 -16.30 12.89
N ASN A 371 -22.93 -17.37 12.50
CA ASN A 371 -22.37 -18.65 11.99
C ASN A 371 -21.63 -18.51 10.64
N LEU A 372 -21.41 -17.28 10.17
CA LEU A 372 -20.81 -16.97 8.88
C LEU A 372 -19.33 -16.59 9.01
N GLN A 373 -18.58 -16.88 7.96
CA GLN A 373 -17.24 -16.38 7.70
C GLN A 373 -17.31 -15.50 6.45
N CYS A 374 -16.89 -14.24 6.58
CA CYS A 374 -16.86 -13.29 5.48
C CYS A 374 -15.45 -13.11 4.93
N TYR A 375 -15.37 -12.76 3.66
CA TYR A 375 -14.14 -12.58 2.92
C TYR A 375 -14.17 -11.27 2.14
N ARG A 376 -13.02 -10.60 2.05
CA ARG A 376 -12.80 -9.46 1.17
C ARG A 376 -11.92 -9.86 -0.02
N PHE A 377 -12.03 -9.08 -1.08
CA PHE A 377 -11.13 -9.20 -2.23
C PHE A 377 -9.81 -8.48 -1.96
N GLY A 378 -8.71 -9.22 -1.98
CA GLY A 378 -7.34 -8.81 -1.64
C GLY A 378 -6.61 -8.02 -2.72
N ILE A 379 -7.33 -7.57 -3.75
CA ILE A 379 -6.79 -6.86 -4.93
C ILE A 379 -7.60 -5.57 -5.10
N SER A 380 -6.93 -4.47 -5.42
CA SER A 380 -7.59 -3.19 -5.69
C SER A 380 -7.05 -2.49 -6.93
N SER A 381 -7.86 -1.57 -7.45
CA SER A 381 -7.45 -0.71 -8.57
C SER A 381 -6.48 0.37 -8.09
N SER A 382 -5.62 0.79 -9.00
CA SER A 382 -4.61 1.83 -8.82
C SER A 382 -4.59 2.73 -10.04
N THR A 383 -4.34 4.02 -9.81
CA THR A 383 -4.29 5.03 -10.88
C THR A 383 -2.89 5.19 -11.47
N ASN A 384 -1.83 4.80 -10.75
CA ASN A 384 -0.46 5.21 -11.10
C ASN A 384 0.66 4.20 -10.73
N ALA A 385 0.31 2.98 -10.31
CA ALA A 385 1.29 1.95 -9.97
C ALA A 385 0.68 0.56 -9.88
N LEU A 386 1.47 -0.44 -10.24
CA LEU A 386 1.29 -1.80 -9.72
C LEU A 386 2.06 -1.92 -8.40
N VAL A 387 1.39 -2.36 -7.34
CA VAL A 387 1.97 -2.50 -6.01
C VAL A 387 1.83 -3.95 -5.54
N ILE A 388 2.96 -4.65 -5.45
CA ILE A 388 3.08 -5.96 -4.80
C ILE A 388 3.06 -5.71 -3.28
N GLY A 389 1.83 -5.65 -2.73
CA GLY A 389 1.58 -5.38 -1.33
C GLY A 389 1.68 -6.61 -0.42
N ALA A 390 1.31 -6.43 0.86
CA ALA A 390 1.28 -7.46 1.89
C ALA A 390 0.53 -8.73 1.47
N THR A 391 -0.61 -8.60 0.75
CA THR A 391 -1.36 -9.73 0.17
C THR A 391 -0.46 -10.70 -0.61
N VAL A 392 0.50 -10.19 -1.36
CA VAL A 392 1.42 -11.04 -2.14
C VAL A 392 2.61 -11.44 -1.28
N MET A 393 3.18 -10.49 -0.54
CA MET A 393 4.39 -10.71 0.27
C MET A 393 4.18 -11.75 1.38
N GLU A 394 2.97 -11.91 1.90
CA GLU A 394 2.62 -12.99 2.84
C GLU A 394 2.82 -14.40 2.28
N GLY A 395 2.89 -14.56 0.95
CA GLY A 395 3.21 -15.83 0.31
C GLY A 395 4.72 -16.15 0.28
N PHE A 396 5.59 -15.18 0.52
CA PHE A 396 7.00 -15.30 0.18
C PHE A 396 7.90 -14.78 1.29
N TYR A 397 9.12 -15.30 1.31
CA TYR A 397 10.23 -14.65 1.96
C TYR A 397 10.87 -13.70 0.95
N VAL A 398 10.82 -12.40 1.25
CA VAL A 398 11.21 -11.33 0.31
C VAL A 398 12.52 -10.72 0.76
N ILE A 399 13.48 -10.63 -0.15
CA ILE A 399 14.85 -10.19 0.13
C ILE A 399 15.11 -8.89 -0.63
N PHE A 400 15.46 -7.83 0.08
CA PHE A 400 15.80 -6.52 -0.45
C PHE A 400 17.33 -6.37 -0.47
N ASP A 401 17.97 -6.89 -1.52
CA ASP A 401 19.42 -6.87 -1.71
C ASP A 401 19.83 -5.56 -2.40
N ARG A 402 19.83 -4.47 -1.60
CA ARG A 402 20.25 -3.12 -2.03
C ARG A 402 21.69 -3.12 -2.54
N ALA A 403 22.57 -3.91 -1.93
CA ALA A 403 23.97 -4.04 -2.34
C ALA A 403 24.13 -4.55 -3.78
N GLN A 404 23.28 -5.47 -4.22
CA GLN A 404 23.30 -6.04 -5.57
C GLN A 404 22.17 -5.55 -6.47
N ARG A 405 21.40 -4.54 -6.03
CA ARG A 405 20.30 -3.92 -6.79
C ARG A 405 19.28 -4.93 -7.30
N ARG A 406 18.80 -5.80 -6.41
CA ARG A 406 17.84 -6.85 -6.75
C ARG A 406 16.89 -7.17 -5.61
N VAL A 407 15.71 -7.70 -5.96
CA VAL A 407 14.73 -8.23 -5.01
C VAL A 407 14.65 -9.74 -5.20
N GLY A 408 14.81 -10.49 -4.11
CA GLY A 408 14.71 -11.94 -4.08
C GLY A 408 13.34 -12.41 -3.57
N PHE A 409 12.85 -13.52 -4.11
CA PHE A 409 11.64 -14.20 -3.64
C PHE A 409 11.95 -15.69 -3.43
N ALA A 410 11.45 -16.24 -2.33
CA ALA A 410 11.43 -17.68 -2.07
C ALA A 410 10.13 -18.05 -1.35
N VAL A 411 9.73 -19.33 -1.40
CA VAL A 411 8.50 -19.79 -0.74
C VAL A 411 8.68 -19.71 0.77
N SER A 412 7.72 -19.08 1.45
CA SER A 412 7.72 -18.94 2.91
C SER A 412 7.03 -20.12 3.60
N PRO A 413 7.71 -20.86 4.50
CA PRO A 413 7.10 -21.96 5.26
C PRO A 413 5.98 -21.52 6.22
N CYS A 414 5.94 -20.24 6.60
CA CYS A 414 4.84 -19.74 7.42
C CYS A 414 3.59 -19.37 6.59
N ALA A 415 3.72 -19.37 5.26
CA ALA A 415 2.63 -19.10 4.32
C ALA A 415 1.84 -20.39 4.04
N GLU A 416 1.12 -20.84 5.05
CA GLU A 416 0.30 -22.05 4.97
C GLU A 416 -1.13 -21.78 5.43
N ALA A 417 -2.09 -22.44 4.77
CA ALA A 417 -3.48 -22.49 5.19
C ALA A 417 -3.91 -23.95 5.22
N ASP A 418 -4.42 -24.41 6.37
CA ASP A 418 -4.77 -25.81 6.63
C ASP A 418 -3.60 -26.80 6.36
N GLY A 419 -2.37 -26.39 6.68
CA GLY A 419 -1.17 -27.20 6.48
C GLY A 419 -0.77 -27.39 5.00
N SER A 420 -1.31 -26.57 4.10
CA SER A 420 -0.95 -26.54 2.68
C SER A 420 -0.32 -25.19 2.33
N PRO A 421 0.73 -25.15 1.50
CA PRO A 421 1.31 -23.90 1.00
C PRO A 421 0.27 -23.05 0.28
N VAL A 422 0.34 -21.73 0.45
CA VAL A 422 -0.55 -20.77 -0.23
C VAL A 422 0.12 -20.01 -1.37
N SER A 423 1.34 -20.41 -1.73
CA SER A 423 2.15 -19.78 -2.76
C SER A 423 3.06 -20.80 -3.45
N GLU A 424 3.48 -20.47 -4.67
CA GLU A 424 4.40 -21.26 -5.48
C GLU A 424 5.43 -20.31 -6.13
N ILE A 425 6.63 -20.81 -6.39
CA ILE A 425 7.64 -20.12 -7.21
C ILE A 425 8.22 -21.10 -8.22
N GLU A 426 8.31 -20.68 -9.48
CA GLU A 426 8.79 -21.53 -10.57
C GLU A 426 9.64 -20.73 -11.55
N GLY A 427 10.65 -21.39 -12.13
CA GLY A 427 11.53 -20.83 -13.13
C GLY A 427 12.66 -21.80 -13.50
N PRO A 428 13.48 -21.47 -14.52
CA PRO A 428 13.36 -20.28 -15.34
C PRO A 428 12.43 -20.53 -16.54
N PHE A 429 11.74 -19.48 -17.00
CA PHE A 429 11.03 -19.42 -18.28
C PHE A 429 11.82 -18.56 -19.26
N THR A 430 11.66 -18.79 -20.56
CA THR A 430 12.24 -17.90 -21.58
C THR A 430 11.42 -16.60 -21.70
N THR A 431 12.08 -15.50 -22.04
CA THR A 431 11.44 -14.19 -22.30
C THR A 431 11.40 -13.83 -23.78
N ALA A 432 11.65 -14.79 -24.68
CA ALA A 432 11.70 -14.55 -26.13
C ALA A 432 10.37 -14.08 -26.73
N ASP A 433 9.26 -14.36 -26.05
CA ASP A 433 7.89 -13.99 -26.42
C ASP A 433 7.45 -12.64 -25.84
N VAL A 434 8.27 -12.01 -24.99
CA VAL A 434 7.98 -10.71 -24.34
C VAL A 434 8.94 -9.64 -24.86
N ALA A 435 8.51 -8.38 -24.84
CA ALA A 435 9.37 -7.25 -25.17
C ALA A 435 10.67 -7.25 -24.34
N SER A 436 11.75 -6.74 -24.94
CA SER A 436 13.06 -6.65 -24.28
C SER A 436 13.06 -5.72 -23.06
N ASN A 437 12.17 -4.73 -23.02
CA ASN A 437 11.92 -3.86 -21.88
C ASN A 437 10.41 -3.56 -21.78
N CYS A 438 9.83 -3.88 -20.63
CA CYS A 438 8.43 -3.64 -20.31
C CYS A 438 8.20 -2.36 -19.50
N ILE A 439 9.25 -1.61 -19.17
CA ILE A 439 9.13 -0.32 -18.50
C ILE A 439 9.04 0.75 -19.58
N SER A 440 7.91 1.45 -19.62
CA SER A 440 7.75 2.60 -20.48
C SER A 440 8.78 3.66 -20.09
N SER A 441 9.71 4.00 -20.99
CA SER A 441 10.52 5.21 -20.86
C SER A 441 9.61 6.41 -21.11
N VAL A 442 8.71 6.72 -20.18
CA VAL A 442 8.09 8.03 -20.15
C VAL A 442 9.18 8.96 -19.66
N SER A 443 10.00 9.43 -20.60
CA SER A 443 10.75 10.66 -20.46
C SER A 443 9.75 11.67 -19.94
N PHE A 444 9.85 12.03 -18.66
CA PHE A 444 9.10 13.15 -18.12
C PHE A 444 9.33 14.33 -19.08
N HIS A 445 8.30 14.72 -19.83
CA HIS A 445 8.26 16.01 -20.51
C HIS A 445 8.11 17.13 -19.45
N GLU A 446 8.88 17.07 -18.36
CA GLU A 446 9.16 18.20 -17.50
C GLU A 446 9.65 19.42 -18.30
N PRO A 447 10.55 19.33 -19.31
CA PRO A 447 10.97 20.52 -20.03
C PRO A 447 9.80 21.26 -20.68
N VAL A 448 8.76 20.58 -21.17
CA VAL A 448 7.64 21.27 -21.83
C VAL A 448 6.77 22.03 -20.84
N LEU A 449 6.51 21.47 -19.66
CA LEU A 449 5.72 22.14 -18.61
C LEU A 449 6.48 23.32 -18.00
N TRP A 450 7.78 23.17 -17.74
CA TRP A 450 8.64 24.25 -17.28
C TRP A 450 8.77 25.35 -18.36
N ILE A 451 8.97 24.98 -19.63
CA ILE A 451 9.01 25.94 -20.75
C ILE A 451 7.67 26.67 -20.87
N ALA A 452 6.54 25.97 -20.76
CA ALA A 452 5.22 26.59 -20.78
C ALA A 452 5.01 27.53 -19.58
N SER A 453 5.45 27.14 -18.38
CA SER A 453 5.36 27.97 -17.17
C SER A 453 6.25 29.21 -17.25
N TYR A 454 7.51 29.07 -17.68
CA TYR A 454 8.41 30.21 -17.89
C TYR A 454 7.93 31.12 -19.03
N ALA A 455 7.34 30.57 -20.09
CA ALA A 455 6.72 31.37 -21.15
C ALA A 455 5.50 32.15 -20.62
N LEU A 456 4.66 31.53 -19.79
CA LEU A 456 3.50 32.19 -19.18
C LEU A 456 3.94 33.30 -18.21
N MET A 457 4.94 33.04 -17.36
CA MET A 457 5.50 34.04 -16.46
C MET A 457 6.16 35.19 -17.22
N GLY A 458 6.87 34.91 -18.32
CA GLY A 458 7.42 35.93 -19.21
C GLY A 458 6.34 36.80 -19.86
N LEU A 459 5.26 36.18 -20.35
CA LEU A 459 4.11 36.89 -20.92
C LEU A 459 3.45 37.79 -19.86
N CYS A 460 3.19 37.26 -18.67
CA CYS A 460 2.65 38.03 -17.54
C CYS A 460 3.56 39.20 -17.16
N GLY A 461 4.88 38.99 -17.10
CA GLY A 461 5.85 40.05 -16.81
C GLY A 461 5.84 41.17 -17.85
N ILE A 462 5.75 40.84 -19.13
CA ILE A 462 5.65 41.84 -20.22
C ILE A 462 4.36 42.65 -20.09
N ILE A 463 3.22 41.99 -19.85
CA ILE A 463 1.92 42.67 -19.67
C ILE A 463 1.98 43.63 -18.49
N LEU A 464 2.55 43.20 -17.37
CA LEU A 464 2.71 44.03 -16.17
C LEU A 464 3.60 45.25 -16.43
N LEU A 465 4.70 45.06 -17.18
CA LEU A 465 5.62 46.13 -17.53
C LEU A 465 4.96 47.16 -18.46
N VAL A 466 4.17 46.72 -19.44
CA VAL A 466 3.37 47.60 -20.30
C VAL A 466 2.35 48.40 -19.49
N LEU A 467 1.65 47.76 -18.54
CA LEU A 467 0.69 48.44 -17.67
C LEU A 467 1.36 49.49 -16.77
N ILE A 468 2.54 49.17 -16.21
CA ILE A 468 3.33 50.12 -15.41
C ILE A 468 3.77 51.30 -16.28
N VAL A 469 4.25 51.06 -17.50
CA VAL A 469 4.64 52.14 -18.43
C VAL A 469 3.43 53.02 -18.78
N LEU A 470 2.26 52.44 -19.04
CA LEU A 470 1.03 53.19 -19.31
C LEU A 470 0.58 54.04 -18.12
N LEU A 471 0.77 53.57 -16.89
CA LEU A 471 0.47 54.31 -15.67
C LEU A 471 1.47 55.45 -15.40
N LEU A 472 2.72 55.32 -15.88
CA LEU A 472 3.77 56.32 -15.73
C LEU A 472 3.75 57.40 -16.84
N ILE A 473 2.96 57.22 -17.91
CA ILE A 473 2.75 58.25 -18.93
C ILE A 473 1.70 59.24 -18.41
N PRO A 474 2.05 60.51 -18.13
CA PRO A 474 1.06 61.51 -17.73
C PRO A 474 0.05 61.72 -18.86
N PRO A 475 -1.25 61.89 -18.56
CA PRO A 475 -2.24 62.15 -19.60
C PRO A 475 -1.85 63.44 -20.33
N ARG A 476 -1.48 63.31 -21.62
CA ARG A 476 -1.30 64.46 -22.50
C ARG A 476 -2.67 65.04 -22.81
N CYS A 477 -3.05 66.09 -22.10
CA CYS A 477 -4.12 66.99 -22.50
C CYS A 477 -3.82 67.51 -23.91
N GLN A 478 -4.53 67.00 -24.93
CA GLN A 478 -4.63 67.68 -26.21
C GLN A 478 -5.74 68.74 -26.08
N HIS A 479 -5.29 69.97 -25.83
CA HIS A 479 -6.03 71.17 -26.21
C HIS A 479 -6.36 71.10 -27.70
N ARG A 480 -7.64 71.06 -28.05
CA ARG A 480 -8.10 71.46 -29.37
C ARG A 480 -9.27 72.41 -29.20
N TYR A 481 -8.94 73.69 -29.31
CA TYR A 481 -9.87 74.80 -29.44
C TYR A 481 -10.23 74.92 -30.93
N THR A 482 -11.52 74.84 -31.27
CA THR A 482 -12.13 75.53 -32.43
C THR A 482 -13.65 75.56 -32.23
N ASP A 483 -14.11 76.78 -32.02
CA ASP A 483 -15.46 77.35 -32.01
C ASP A 483 -16.39 76.89 -33.16
N ASN A 484 -17.64 76.54 -32.84
CA ASN A 484 -18.82 77.41 -33.05
C ASN A 484 -20.14 76.63 -32.83
N ASP A 485 -20.99 77.23 -31.99
CA ASP A 485 -22.46 77.26 -32.03
C ASP A 485 -23.26 75.95 -32.04
N VAL A 486 -23.87 75.61 -30.89
CA VAL A 486 -25.31 75.82 -30.63
C VAL A 486 -25.54 75.62 -29.12
N VAL A 487 -25.92 76.72 -28.46
CA VAL A 487 -26.42 76.76 -27.09
C VAL A 487 -27.92 76.48 -27.13
N ASN A 488 -28.39 75.46 -26.40
CA ASN A 488 -29.76 75.39 -25.94
C ASN A 488 -29.74 75.14 -24.43
N ASP A 489 -29.92 76.23 -23.69
CA ASP A 489 -30.33 76.24 -22.29
C ASP A 489 -31.80 75.76 -22.20
N GLU A 490 -32.04 74.68 -21.48
CA GLU A 490 -33.30 74.45 -20.76
C GLU A 490 -32.95 73.79 -19.43
N SER A 491 -32.71 74.64 -18.45
CA SER A 491 -32.61 74.30 -17.03
C SER A 491 -34.01 74.32 -16.39
N SER A 492 -34.51 73.19 -15.90
CA SER A 492 -35.48 73.14 -14.79
C SER A 492 -35.50 71.73 -14.17
N LEU A 493 -34.91 71.56 -12.98
CA LEU A 493 -35.58 71.56 -11.67
C LEU A 493 -36.66 70.47 -11.50
N VAL A 494 -36.30 69.44 -10.71
CA VAL A 494 -37.01 69.01 -9.49
C VAL A 494 -38.55 69.13 -9.51
N ARG A 495 -39.26 67.99 -9.67
CA ARG A 495 -40.33 67.54 -8.74
C ARG A 495 -41.08 66.28 -9.22
N HIS A 496 -41.14 65.30 -8.32
CA HIS A 496 -42.29 64.46 -7.97
C HIS A 496 -43.27 63.94 -9.04
N ARG A 497 -43.42 62.59 -9.04
CA ARG A 497 -44.66 61.81 -8.78
C ARG A 497 -45.80 62.01 -9.81
N TRP A 498 -46.31 61.00 -10.52
CA TRP A 498 -47.27 59.99 -10.05
C TRP A 498 -47.53 58.96 -11.17
N LYS A 499 -47.31 57.67 -10.93
CA LYS A 499 -48.29 56.56 -10.93
C LYS A 499 -47.57 55.22 -10.86
#